data_AF-A0AAV5WCF1-F1
#
_entry.id   AF-A0AAV5WCF1-F1
#
_cell.length_a   1.000
_cell.length_b   1.000
_cell.length_c   1.000
_cell.angle_alpha   90.00
_cell.angle_beta   90.00
_cell.angle_gamma   90.00
#
_symmetry.space_group_name_H-M   'P 1'
#
loop_
_entity.id
_entity.type
_entity.pdbx_description
1 polymer ?
#
loop_
_entity_poly.entity_id
_entity_poly.type
_entity_poly.pdbx_seq_one_letter_code
_entity_poly.pdbx_strand_id
1 'polypeptide(L)'
;QILSVHSPVFQSMFYGEFVEKDKEEIKLKDVNYEEFIELLRVIYPSSKSINIDSYRHILELADRFEMKYASNLAETYLIKTEVFTTAAKLLLADKFKLNVLQVFCFHNF
;
A
#
# COMPACT_ATOMS: atom_id res chain seq x y z
N GLN A 1 16.08 6.34 -5.18
CA GLN A 1 15.09 7.28 -5.76
C GLN A 1 13.73 6.65 -6.06
N ILE A 2 13.60 5.33 -6.23
CA ILE A 2 12.31 4.67 -6.52
C ILE A 2 11.24 4.97 -5.45
N LEU A 3 11.57 4.89 -4.16
CA LEU A 3 10.64 5.21 -3.07
C LEU A 3 10.06 6.62 -3.16
N SER A 4 10.89 7.63 -3.43
CA SER A 4 10.44 9.02 -3.60
C SER A 4 9.54 9.23 -4.82
N VAL A 5 9.70 8.42 -5.86
CA VAL A 5 8.87 8.50 -7.08
C VAL A 5 7.50 7.86 -6.83
N HIS A 6 7.45 6.79 -6.04
CA HIS A 6 6.23 6.03 -5.78
C HIS A 6 5.48 6.50 -4.52
N SER A 7 6.07 7.37 -3.70
CA SER A 7 5.48 7.85 -2.46
C SER A 7 5.85 9.32 -2.23
N PRO A 8 4.86 10.23 -2.16
CA PRO A 8 5.10 11.62 -1.81
C PRO A 8 5.60 11.76 -0.37
N VAL A 9 5.20 10.85 0.53
CA VAL A 9 5.70 10.81 1.92
C VAL A 9 7.22 10.58 1.95
N PHE A 10 7.71 9.59 1.20
CA PHE A 10 9.15 9.36 1.08
C PHE A 10 9.85 10.50 0.34
N GLN A 11 9.20 11.11 -0.65
CA GLN A 11 9.74 12.31 -1.30
C GLN A 11 9.96 13.44 -0.29
N SER A 12 8.99 13.72 0.58
CA SER A 12 9.10 14.71 1.64
C SER A 12 10.12 14.31 2.72
N MET A 13 10.24 13.03 3.07
CA MET A 13 11.28 12.58 4.01
C MET A 13 12.70 12.73 3.47
N PHE A 14 12.92 12.38 2.20
CA PHE A 14 14.25 12.41 1.59
C PHE A 14 14.66 13.80 1.07
N TYR A 15 13.70 14.60 0.60
CA TYR A 15 13.97 15.89 -0.06
C TYR A 15 13.30 17.09 0.60
N GLY A 16 12.46 16.89 1.62
CA GLY A 16 11.84 17.98 2.37
C GLY A 16 12.79 18.61 3.39
N GLU A 17 12.29 19.64 4.08
CA GLU A 17 13.03 20.36 5.14
C GLU A 17 12.98 19.64 6.51
N PHE A 18 12.98 18.31 6.50
CA PHE A 18 12.99 17.52 7.73
C PHE A 18 14.42 17.19 8.16
N VAL A 19 14.61 16.97 9.46
CA VAL A 19 15.89 16.53 10.07
C VAL A 19 16.41 15.20 9.51
N GLU A 20 15.58 14.50 8.74
CA GLU A 20 15.87 13.24 8.05
C GLU A 20 16.62 13.43 6.72
N LYS A 21 16.55 14.62 6.10
CA LYS A 21 17.26 14.96 4.86
C LYS A 21 18.79 14.82 4.98
N ASP A 22 19.33 15.26 6.10
CA ASP A 22 20.79 15.27 6.36
C ASP A 22 21.28 13.98 7.03
N LYS A 23 20.42 12.96 7.14
CA LYS A 23 20.78 11.67 7.73
C LYS A 23 20.94 10.60 6.65
N GLU A 24 22.03 9.84 6.75
CA GLU A 24 22.27 8.66 5.91
C GLU A 24 21.25 7.53 6.19
N GLU A 25 20.65 7.52 7.39
CA GLU A 25 19.68 6.51 7.81
C GLU A 25 18.41 7.15 8.41
N ILE A 26 17.24 6.70 7.95
CA ILE A 26 15.93 7.11 8.45
C ILE A 26 15.30 5.96 9.26
N LYS A 27 14.96 6.23 10.52
CA LYS A 27 14.26 5.26 11.36
C LYS A 27 12.75 5.42 11.21
N LEU A 28 12.13 4.46 10.52
CA LEU A 28 10.68 4.31 10.48
C LEU A 28 10.19 3.75 11.82
N LYS A 29 9.49 4.56 12.61
CA LYS A 29 8.85 4.12 13.85
C LYS A 29 7.48 3.49 13.53
N ASP A 30 7.11 2.46 14.28
CA ASP A 30 5.83 1.75 14.13
C ASP A 30 5.67 1.06 12.77
N VAL A 31 6.77 0.57 12.19
CA VAL A 31 6.75 -0.25 10.97
C VAL A 31 7.52 -1.53 11.25
N ASN A 32 6.88 -2.68 11.01
CA ASN A 32 7.57 -3.95 11.14
C ASN A 32 8.50 -4.15 9.93
N TYR A 33 9.73 -4.59 10.19
CA TYR A 33 10.75 -4.77 9.16
C TYR A 33 10.29 -5.74 8.08
N GLU A 34 9.69 -6.86 8.48
CA GLU A 34 9.25 -7.90 7.54
C GLU A 34 8.14 -7.37 6.62
N GLU A 35 7.17 -6.63 7.15
CA GLU A 35 6.06 -6.06 6.40
C GLU A 35 6.53 -4.99 5.41
N PHE A 36 7.50 -4.18 5.83
CA PHE A 36 8.11 -3.18 4.94
C PHE A 36 8.89 -3.83 3.80
N ILE A 37 9.60 -4.94 4.07
CA ILE A 37 10.27 -5.72 3.03
C ILE A 37 9.24 -6.34 2.08
N GLU A 38 8.08 -6.79 2.57
CA GLU A 38 7.00 -7.27 1.69
C GLU A 38 6.46 -6.16 0.79
N LEU A 39 6.19 -4.97 1.34
CA LEU A 39 5.80 -3.80 0.54
C LEU A 39 6.86 -3.47 -0.53
N LEU A 40 8.14 -3.46 -0.15
CA LEU A 40 9.26 -3.24 -1.07
C LEU A 40 9.26 -4.27 -2.21
N ARG A 41 9.05 -5.55 -1.91
CA ARG A 41 8.98 -6.62 -2.92
C ARG A 41 7.79 -6.49 -3.86
N VAL A 42 6.71 -5.86 -3.43
CA VAL A 42 5.51 -5.61 -4.23
C VAL A 42 5.68 -4.39 -5.14
N ILE A 43 6.33 -3.33 -4.67
CA ILE A 43 6.60 -2.14 -5.50
C ILE A 43 7.76 -2.35 -6.45
N TYR A 44 8.73 -3.20 -6.09
CA TYR A 44 9.73 -3.67 -7.03
C TYR A 44 9.08 -4.68 -7.98
N PRO A 45 9.50 -4.74 -9.26
CA PRO A 45 9.05 -5.76 -10.23
C PRO A 45 9.55 -7.18 -9.89
N SER A 46 9.67 -7.51 -8.60
CA SER A 46 10.14 -8.77 -8.06
C SER A 46 8.95 -9.63 -7.64
N SER A 47 8.37 -10.38 -8.58
CA SER A 47 7.53 -11.61 -8.49
C SER A 47 6.61 -11.91 -7.29
N LYS A 48 6.49 -11.08 -6.26
CA LYS A 48 5.75 -11.39 -5.04
C LYS A 48 4.36 -10.77 -5.14
N SER A 49 3.39 -11.65 -5.32
CA SER A 49 1.98 -11.32 -5.29
C SER A 49 1.51 -11.04 -3.86
N ILE A 50 0.53 -10.15 -3.74
CA ILE A 50 -0.20 -9.91 -2.49
C ILE A 50 -0.99 -11.18 -2.13
N ASN A 51 -0.98 -11.54 -0.85
CA ASN A 51 -1.68 -12.71 -0.30
C ASN A 51 -2.75 -12.28 0.71
N ILE A 52 -3.67 -13.20 1.08
CA ILE A 52 -4.73 -12.93 2.07
C ILE A 52 -4.21 -12.62 3.49
N ASP A 53 -2.96 -12.94 3.78
CA ASP A 53 -2.34 -12.58 5.06
C ASP A 53 -1.59 -11.23 4.95
N SER A 54 -0.79 -11.07 3.89
CA SER A 54 0.02 -9.86 3.66
C SER A 54 -0.78 -8.65 3.16
N TYR A 55 -1.97 -8.83 2.55
CA TYR A 55 -2.70 -7.70 1.94
C TYR A 55 -3.05 -6.61 2.94
N ARG A 56 -3.36 -6.96 4.20
CA ARG A 56 -3.76 -5.99 5.23
C ARG A 56 -2.64 -5.03 5.54
N HIS A 57 -1.48 -5.57 5.91
CA HIS A 57 -0.31 -4.77 6.28
C HIS A 57 0.24 -4.02 5.07
N ILE A 58 0.21 -4.62 3.87
CA ILE A 58 0.56 -3.92 2.62
C ILE A 58 -0.38 -2.74 2.39
N LEU A 59 -1.69 -2.90 2.59
CA LEU A 59 -2.67 -1.81 2.47
C LEU A 59 -2.45 -0.71 3.50
N GLU A 60 -2.20 -1.07 4.75
CA GLU A 60 -1.93 -0.12 5.83
C GLU A 60 -0.67 0.69 5.56
N LEU A 61 0.41 0.02 5.11
CA LEU A 61 1.65 0.71 4.75
C LEU A 61 1.46 1.52 3.46
N ALA A 62 0.73 1.01 2.46
CA ALA A 62 0.48 1.74 1.23
C ALA A 62 -0.33 3.01 1.45
N ASP A 63 -1.36 2.95 2.32
CA ASP A 63 -2.13 4.13 2.73
C ASP A 63 -1.24 5.11 3.52
N ARG A 64 -0.50 4.61 4.52
CA ARG A 64 0.40 5.43 5.35
C ARG A 64 1.48 6.15 4.56
N PHE A 65 2.05 5.51 3.55
CA PHE A 65 3.07 6.10 2.68
C PHE A 65 2.49 6.70 1.39
N GLU A 66 1.17 6.77 1.24
CA GLU A 66 0.48 7.24 0.03
C GLU A 66 1.00 6.61 -1.28
N MET A 67 1.30 5.31 -1.25
CA MET A 67 1.79 4.53 -2.37
C MET A 67 0.65 4.04 -3.26
N LYS A 68 0.22 4.88 -4.20
CA LYS A 68 -0.85 4.54 -5.16
C LYS A 68 -0.62 3.22 -5.89
N TYR A 69 0.63 2.88 -6.22
CA TYR A 69 0.95 1.63 -6.92
C TYR A 69 0.63 0.39 -6.07
N ALA A 70 1.01 0.39 -4.80
CA ALA A 70 0.73 -0.71 -3.89
C ALA A 70 -0.77 -0.82 -3.59
N SER A 71 -1.48 0.30 -3.40
CA SER A 71 -2.93 0.33 -3.23
C SER A 71 -3.66 -0.27 -4.44
N ASN A 72 -3.29 0.14 -5.66
CA ASN A 72 -3.87 -0.40 -6.89
C ASN A 72 -3.64 -1.92 -7.04
N LEU A 73 -2.46 -2.42 -6.66
CA LEU A 73 -2.18 -3.86 -6.67
C LEU A 73 -3.05 -4.60 -5.66
N ALA A 74 -3.22 -4.04 -4.45
CA ALA A 74 -4.09 -4.62 -3.43
C ALA A 74 -5.55 -4.61 -3.87
N GLU A 75 -6.02 -3.53 -4.50
CA GLU A 75 -7.35 -3.46 -5.13
C GLU A 75 -7.54 -4.55 -6.18
N THR A 76 -6.56 -4.71 -7.08
CA THR A 76 -6.61 -5.74 -8.11
C THR A 76 -6.67 -7.14 -7.51
N TYR A 77 -5.92 -7.38 -6.43
CA TYR A 77 -5.98 -8.64 -5.69
C TYR A 77 -7.35 -8.86 -5.04
N LEU A 78 -7.91 -7.84 -4.38
CA LEU A 78 -9.24 -7.86 -3.75
C LEU A 78 -10.37 -8.06 -4.77
N ILE A 79 -10.23 -7.53 -5.98
CA ILE A 79 -11.17 -7.75 -7.08
C ILE A 79 -11.08 -9.20 -7.57
N LYS A 80 -9.86 -9.70 -7.83
CA LYS A 80 -9.61 -11.06 -8.33
C LYS A 80 -9.96 -12.16 -7.34
N THR A 81 -9.81 -11.89 -6.04
CA THR A 81 -10.11 -12.87 -5.00
C THR A 81 -11.62 -12.95 -4.79
N GLU A 82 -12.19 -14.14 -4.89
CA GLU A 82 -13.60 -14.41 -4.58
C GLU A 82 -13.80 -14.82 -3.12
N VAL A 83 -12.71 -14.83 -2.34
CA VAL A 83 -12.71 -15.26 -0.94
C VAL A 83 -13.49 -14.29 -0.04
N PHE A 84 -13.55 -13.01 -0.42
CA PHE A 84 -14.26 -11.98 0.34
C PHE A 84 -15.63 -11.69 -0.28
N THR A 85 -16.66 -11.59 0.56
CA THR A 85 -17.98 -11.10 0.16
C THR A 85 -17.90 -9.63 -0.28
N THR A 86 -18.79 -9.20 -1.17
CA THR A 86 -18.91 -7.80 -1.63
C THR A 86 -18.97 -6.80 -0.47
N ALA A 87 -19.67 -7.14 0.62
CA ALA A 87 -19.73 -6.31 1.82
C ALA A 87 -18.36 -6.13 2.51
N ALA A 88 -17.57 -7.20 2.62
CA ALA A 88 -16.22 -7.13 3.21
C ALA A 88 -15.25 -6.33 2.32
N LYS A 89 -15.35 -6.51 1.00
CA LYS A 89 -14.61 -5.70 0.02
C LYS A 89 -14.97 -4.23 0.15
N LEU A 90 -16.25 -3.90 0.28
CA LEU A 90 -16.72 -2.52 0.45
C LEU A 90 -16.21 -1.90 1.75
N LEU A 91 -16.24 -2.63 2.88
CA LEU A 91 -15.70 -2.13 4.16
C LEU A 91 -14.19 -1.83 4.07
N LEU A 92 -13.41 -2.69 3.41
CA LEU A 92 -12.00 -2.43 3.16
C LEU A 92 -11.82 -1.23 2.23
N ALA A 93 -12.64 -1.13 1.20
CA ALA A 93 -12.57 -0.05 0.24
C ALA A 93 -12.92 1.32 0.83
N ASP A 94 -13.87 1.35 1.78
CA ASP A 94 -14.20 2.53 2.58
C ASP A 94 -13.04 2.88 3.52
N LYS A 95 -12.55 1.89 4.29
CA LYS A 95 -11.46 2.10 5.26
C LYS A 95 -10.19 2.67 4.64
N PHE A 96 -9.81 2.17 3.46
CA PHE A 96 -8.55 2.52 2.79
C PHE A 96 -8.74 3.42 1.55
N LYS A 97 -9.93 4.00 1.38
CA LYS A 97 -10.28 4.90 0.25
C LYS A 97 -9.92 4.33 -1.13
N LEU A 98 -10.18 3.04 -1.32
CA LEU A 98 -9.91 2.30 -2.55
C LEU A 98 -11.04 2.52 -3.57
N ASN A 99 -10.92 3.58 -4.37
CA ASN A 99 -11.98 3.98 -5.30
C ASN A 99 -12.34 2.90 -6.34
N VAL A 100 -11.36 2.15 -6.86
CA VAL A 100 -11.60 1.14 -7.89
C VAL A 100 -12.37 -0.04 -7.31
N LEU A 101 -12.00 -0.47 -6.09
CA LEU A 101 -12.70 -1.52 -5.38
C LEU A 101 -14.13 -1.12 -5.00
N GLN A 102 -14.35 0.14 -4.58
CA GLN A 102 -15.70 0.65 -4.31
C GLN A 102 -16.58 0.59 -5.57
N VAL A 103 -16.11 1.15 -6.69
CA VAL A 103 -16.87 1.14 -7.95
C VAL A 103 -17.19 -0.28 -8.40
N PHE A 104 -16.23 -1.22 -8.26
CA PHE A 104 -16.45 -2.63 -8.58
C PHE A 104 -17.54 -3.27 -7.71
N CYS A 105 -17.59 -2.94 -6.41
CA CYS A 105 -18.61 -3.44 -5.50
C CYS A 105 -20.00 -2.86 -5.83
N PHE A 106 -20.08 -1.57 -6.18
CA PHE A 106 -21.35 -0.94 -6.60
C PHE A 106 -21.89 -1.50 -7.93
N HIS A 107 -21.01 -1.89 -8.85
CA HIS A 107 -21.41 -2.49 -10.14
C HIS A 107 -21.88 -3.95 -10.03
N ASN A 108 -21.54 -4.65 -8.95
CA ASN A 108 -21.97 -6.04 -8.69
C ASN A 108 -23.18 -6.14 -7.74
N PHE A 109 -23.83 -5.01 -7.43
CA PHE A 109 -25.02 -4.96 -6.58
C PHE A 109 -26.31 -5.05 -7.41
#